data_AF-A0A519HFD2-F1
#
_entry.id   AF-A0A519HFD2-F1
#
_cell.length_a   1.000
_cell.length_b   1.000
_cell.length_c   1.000
_cell.angle_alpha   90.00
_cell.angle_beta   90.00
_cell.angle_gamma   90.00
#
_symmetry.space_group_name_H-M   'P 1'
#
loop_
_entity.id
_entity.type
_entity.pdbx_description
1 polymer ?
#
loop_
_entity_poly.entity_id
_entity_poly.type
_entity_poly.pdbx_seq_one_letter_code
_entity_poly.pdbx_strand_id
1 'polypeptide(L)' 'MSKLERQWWFWVPVSVVGVALALVLFRSAGFTVDDSPAAVVVFALTAGTLHRLVSFLLWLAFLAVSPRLARQA' A
#
# COMPACT_ATOMS: atom_id res chain seq x y z
N MET A 1 9.77 20.59 8.70
CA MET A 1 9.35 19.60 7.67
C MET A 1 8.42 20.28 6.69
N SER A 2 8.78 20.30 5.41
CA SER A 2 7.90 20.79 4.35
C SER A 2 6.66 19.90 4.21
N LYS A 3 5.56 20.46 3.70
CA LYS A 3 4.29 19.74 3.48
C LYS A 3 4.47 18.52 2.56
N LEU A 4 5.39 18.65 1.59
CA LEU A 4 5.82 17.58 0.68
C LEU A 4 6.51 16.45 1.44
N GLU A 5 7.54 16.74 2.23
CA GLU A 5 8.27 15.70 2.98
C GLU A 5 7.34 14.85 3.85
N ARG A 6 6.38 15.47 4.54
CA ARG A 6 5.42 14.73 5.37
C ARG A 6 4.52 13.79 4.56
N GLN A 7 4.17 14.16 3.33
CA GLN A 7 3.40 13.32 2.43
C GLN A 7 4.23 12.13 1.93
N TRP A 8 5.51 12.35 1.62
CA TRP A 8 6.44 11.29 1.22
C TRP A 8 6.63 10.24 2.32
N TRP A 9 6.69 10.64 3.59
CA TRP A 9 6.84 9.73 4.72
C TRP A 9 5.71 8.70 4.86
N PHE A 10 4.49 9.04 4.45
CA PHE A 10 3.38 8.08 4.44
C PHE A 10 3.27 7.35 3.11
N TRP A 11 3.42 8.06 1.99
CA TRP A 11 3.16 7.49 0.67
C TRP A 11 4.18 6.42 0.25
N VAL A 12 5.47 6.63 0.55
CA VAL A 12 6.55 5.71 0.17
C VAL A 12 6.40 4.32 0.80
N PRO A 13 6.31 4.18 2.14
CA PRO A 13 6.22 2.85 2.75
C PRO A 13 4.95 2.11 2.31
N VAL A 14 3.82 2.80 2.16
CA VAL A 14 2.58 2.18 1.74
C VAL A 14 2.65 1.72 0.29
N SER A 15 3.29 2.51 -0.59
CA SER A 15 3.53 2.10 -1.98
C SER A 15 4.45 0.87 -2.06
N VAL A 16 5.52 0.84 -1.26
CA VAL A 16 6.43 -0.33 -1.19
C VAL A 16 5.68 -1.58 -0.74
N VAL A 17 4.87 -1.49 0.32
CA VAL A 17 4.08 -2.62 0.83
C VAL A 17 3.04 -3.07 -0.20
N GLY A 18 2.35 -2.12 -0.85
CA GLY A 18 1.37 -2.43 -1.90
C GLY A 18 1.98 -3.15 -3.10
N VAL A 19 3.15 -2.69 -3.57
CA VAL A 19 3.89 -3.33 -4.67
C VAL A 19 4.40 -4.71 -4.25
N ALA A 20 4.94 -4.87 -3.05
CA ALA A 20 5.41 -6.15 -2.55
C ALA A 20 4.27 -7.18 -2.46
N LEU A 21 3.11 -6.80 -1.94
CA LEU A 21 1.91 -7.63 -1.91
C LEU A 21 1.44 -7.99 -3.33
N ALA A 22 1.44 -7.03 -4.25
CA ALA A 22 1.05 -7.28 -5.64
C ALA A 22 1.97 -8.31 -6.30
N LEU A 23 3.29 -8.22 -6.08
CA LEU A 23 4.27 -9.17 -6.58
C LEU A 23 4.06 -10.58 -6.00
N VAL A 24 3.77 -10.68 -4.69
CA VAL A 24 3.47 -11.96 -4.04
C VAL A 24 2.22 -12.59 -4.65
N LEU A 25 1.15 -11.80 -4.82
CA LEU A 25 -0.09 -12.29 -5.43
C LEU A 25 0.12 -12.72 -6.89
N PHE A 26 0.83 -11.91 -7.67
CA PHE A 26 1.15 -12.24 -9.07
C PHE A 26 1.92 -13.55 -9.20
N ARG A 27 2.98 -13.71 -8.39
CA ARG A 27 3.77 -14.94 -8.36
C ARG A 27 2.93 -16.14 -7.91
N SER A 28 2.06 -15.97 -6.91
CA SER A 28 1.18 -17.04 -6.42
C SER A 28 0.14 -17.48 -7.45
N ALA A 29 -0.27 -16.57 -8.33
CA ALA A 29 -1.18 -16.84 -9.43
C ALA A 29 -0.48 -17.40 -10.68
N GLY A 30 0.84 -17.60 -10.62
CA GLY A 30 1.63 -18.14 -11.73
C GLY A 30 1.92 -17.15 -12.85
N PHE A 31 1.74 -15.84 -12.62
CA PHE A 31 2.00 -14.80 -13.61
C PHE A 31 3.37 -14.14 -13.40
N THR A 32 4.06 -13.84 -14.50
CA THR A 32 5.20 -12.92 -14.52
C THR A 32 4.78 -11.59 -15.13
N VAL A 33 5.24 -10.47 -14.53
CA VAL A 33 4.80 -9.12 -14.93
C VAL A 33 5.19 -8.80 -16.37
N ASP A 34 6.27 -9.40 -16.86
CA ASP A 34 6.82 -9.16 -18.21
C ASP A 34 6.20 -10.04 -19.30
N ASP A 35 5.25 -10.94 -18.97
CA ASP A 35 4.70 -11.90 -19.94
C ASP A 35 3.90 -11.23 -21.06
N SER A 36 3.25 -10.09 -20.77
CA SER A 36 2.43 -9.36 -21.74
C SER A 36 2.05 -7.96 -21.25
N PRO A 37 1.65 -7.04 -22.15
CA PRO A 37 1.06 -5.76 -21.77
C PRO A 37 -0.18 -5.92 -20.87
N ALA A 38 -0.94 -7.01 -21.05
CA ALA A 38 -2.09 -7.32 -20.20
C ALA A 38 -1.66 -7.66 -18.77
N ALA A 39 -0.58 -8.43 -18.59
CA ALA A 39 -0.01 -8.74 -17.28
C ALA A 39 0.43 -7.45 -16.54
N VAL A 40 1.04 -6.50 -17.25
CA VAL A 40 1.41 -5.19 -16.70
C VAL A 40 0.18 -4.41 -16.22
N VAL A 41 -0.90 -4.38 -17.01
CA VAL A 41 -2.16 -3.70 -16.63
C VAL A 41 -2.78 -4.35 -15.40
N VAL A 42 -2.87 -5.69 -15.37
CA VAL A 42 -3.42 -6.43 -14.22
C VAL A 42 -2.54 -6.20 -12.97
N PHE A 43 -1.22 -6.15 -13.13
CA PHE A 43 -0.30 -5.83 -12.04
C PHE A 43 -0.52 -4.42 -11.51
N ALA A 44 -0.62 -3.42 -12.40
CA ALA A 44 -0.86 -2.04 -12.01
C ALA A 44 -2.20 -1.86 -11.28
N LEU A 45 -3.27 -2.51 -11.77
CA LEU A 45 -4.59 -2.50 -11.11
C LEU A 45 -4.53 -3.17 -9.73
N THR A 46 -3.83 -4.29 -9.62
CA THR A 46 -3.68 -5.03 -8.35
C THR A 46 -2.87 -4.21 -7.34
N ALA A 47 -1.72 -3.65 -7.76
CA ALA A 47 -0.89 -2.81 -6.92
C ALA A 47 -1.61 -1.54 -6.47
N GLY A 48 -2.34 -0.86 -7.37
CA GLY A 48 -3.15 0.31 -7.03
C GLY A 48 -4.27 0.00 -6.03
N THR A 49 -4.94 -1.14 -6.19
CA THR A 49 -6.00 -1.59 -5.27
C THR A 49 -5.43 -1.91 -3.90
N LEU A 50 -4.31 -2.63 -3.85
CA LEU A 50 -3.61 -2.95 -2.60
C LEU A 50 -3.10 -1.69 -1.90
N HIS A 51 -2.53 -0.74 -2.63
CA HIS A 51 -2.10 0.54 -2.07
C HIS A 51 -3.26 1.25 -1.37
N ARG A 52 -4.44 1.31 -2.01
CA ARG A 52 -5.64 1.92 -1.41
C ARG A 52 -6.10 1.15 -0.17
N LEU A 53 -6.08 -0.18 -0.21
CA LEU A 53 -6.46 -1.03 0.92
C LEU A 53 -5.52 -0.85 2.12
N VAL A 54 -4.20 -0.90 1.90
CA VAL A 54 -3.20 -0.72 2.97
C VAL A 54 -3.29 0.69 3.55
N SER A 55 -3.47 1.71 2.71
CA SER A 55 -3.71 3.08 3.17
C SER A 55 -4.92 3.17 4.10
N PHE A 56 -6.02 2.53 3.71
CA PHE A 56 -7.24 2.51 4.50
C PHE A 56 -7.04 1.76 5.83
N LEU A 57 -6.39 0.59 5.82
CA LEU A 57 -6.11 -0.19 7.02
C LEU A 57 -5.18 0.56 7.99
N LEU A 58 -4.17 1.27 7.49
CA LEU A 58 -3.30 2.11 8.30
C LEU A 58 -4.08 3.26 8.94
N TRP A 59 -4.96 3.91 8.19
CA TRP A 59 -5.83 4.95 8.74
C TRP A 59 -6.79 4.39 9.78
N LEU A 60 -7.38 3.22 9.54
CA LEU A 60 -8.26 2.56 10.49
C LEU A 60 -7.51 2.16 11.77
N ALA A 61 -6.31 1.61 11.64
CA ALA A 61 -5.44 1.27 12.77
C ALA A 61 -5.06 2.52 13.57
N PHE A 62 -4.72 3.62 12.89
CA PHE A 62 -4.44 4.90 13.54
C PHE A 62 -5.65 5.41 14.33
N LEU A 63 -6.84 5.38 13.74
CA LEU A 63 -8.09 5.77 14.41
C LEU A 63 -8.48 4.83 15.56
N ALA A 64 -8.13 3.54 15.49
CA ALA A 64 -8.40 2.59 16.56
C ALA A 64 -7.47 2.78 17.76
N VAL A 65 -6.21 3.19 17.53
CA VAL A 65 -5.20 3.37 18.57
C VAL A 65 -5.19 4.80 19.12
N SER A 66 -5.61 5.81 18.35
CA SER A 66 -5.62 7.22 18.79
C SER A 66 -6.38 7.49 20.11
N PRO A 67 -7.53 6.86 20.41
CA PRO A 67 -8.25 7.11 21.67
C PRO A 67 -7.55 6.47 22.88
N ARG A 68 -6.64 5.51 22.64
CA ARG A 68 -5.81 4.89 23.68
C ARG A 68 -4.59 5.74 23.95
N LEU A 69 -3.93 6.22 22.90
CA LEU A 69 -2.80 7.17 22.98
C LEU A 69 -3.21 8.47 23.69
N ALA A 70 -4.37 9.03 23.37
CA ALA A 70 -4.88 10.24 24.00
C ALA A 70 -5.25 10.09 25.49
N ARG A 71 -5.42 8.85 25.97
CA ARG A 71 -5.63 8.57 27.41
C ARG A 71 -4.34 8.31 28.18
N GLN A 72 -3.22 8.16 27.49
CA GLN A 72 -1.89 7.92 28.07
C GLN A 72 -1.00 9.18 28.05
N ALA A 73 -1.46 10.26 27.41
CA ALA A 73 -0.83 11.59 27.41
C ALA A 73 -1.54 12.50 28.42
#